data_AF-A0A015KIT1-F1
#
_entry.id   AF-A0A015KIT1-F1
#
_cell.length_a   1.000
_cell.length_b   1.000
_cell.length_c   1.000
_cell.angle_alpha   90.00
_cell.angle_beta   90.00
_cell.angle_gamma   90.00
#
_symmetry.space_group_name_H-M   'P 1'
#
loop_
_entity.id
_entity.type
_entity.pdbx_description
1 polymer ?
#
loop_
_entity_poly.entity_id
_entity_poly.type
_entity_poly.pdbx_seq_one_letter_code
_entity_poly.pdbx_strand_id
1 'polypeptide(L)'
;MYNKNHFCKIQNDKNNNEWVDWIEEALAKGYFKYYEIETFKNIQVIGSGAFGKVYRANWKNVERYLALKSFFNLDNITVKEIVHELKLQRDVDFHGNVIRFYGITKLESENKIDQTINYMLVMEYADGGTLRDYLKNNFNRLTWTDKYNLAYQLACSVSCLHDEGIVHRDLHSRNVLVHQNSIRLADFGLSKRIDEASRTRSKLLGMTPYIDPKVLLNNNLKLNKKSDVYSIGVLLWEISSGYPPFHYEPNQVSLIYEISQNRREEIIPNTPYNYSNLYTECWNGEPINRPNIHEVYNSLSTE
;
A
#
# COMPACT_ATOMS: atom_id res chain seq x y z
N MET A 1 54.28 17.39 37.66
CA MET A 1 53.06 17.93 37.04
C MET A 1 52.40 16.80 36.27
N TYR A 2 51.17 16.45 36.65
CA TYR A 2 50.38 15.37 36.08
C TYR A 2 50.01 15.69 34.63
N ASN A 3 50.38 14.82 33.68
CA ASN A 3 49.77 14.82 32.36
C ASN A 3 48.79 13.65 32.26
N LYS A 4 47.50 13.99 32.33
CA LYS A 4 46.38 13.07 32.08
C LYS A 4 46.32 12.77 30.58
N ASN A 5 46.92 11.67 30.15
CA ASN A 5 46.55 11.06 28.88
C ASN A 5 45.31 10.19 29.12
N HIS A 6 44.14 10.83 29.07
CA HIS A 6 42.88 10.12 28.93
C HIS A 6 42.82 9.60 27.50
N PHE A 7 43.19 8.34 27.30
CA PHE A 7 42.77 7.60 26.12
C PHE A 7 41.24 7.51 26.17
N CYS A 8 40.59 8.40 25.43
CA CYS A 8 39.18 8.25 25.11
C CYS A 8 39.09 6.98 24.26
N LYS A 9 38.52 5.91 24.83
CA LYS A 9 38.09 4.76 24.05
C LYS A 9 37.13 5.31 23.01
N ILE A 10 37.56 5.33 21.75
CA ILE A 10 36.64 5.44 20.62
C ILE A 10 35.76 4.20 20.76
N GLN A 11 34.57 4.39 21.32
CA GLN A 11 33.48 3.46 21.14
C GLN A 11 33.24 3.42 19.62
N ASN A 12 33.76 2.37 18.98
CA ASN A 12 33.20 1.91 17.73
C ASN A 12 31.77 1.46 18.07
N ASP A 13 30.83 2.39 18.03
CA ASP A 13 29.43 2.07 17.90
C ASP A 13 29.27 1.41 16.53
N LYS A 14 29.46 0.08 16.49
CA LYS A 14 28.83 -0.75 15.50
C LYS A 14 27.34 -0.52 15.69
N ASN A 15 26.80 0.37 14.87
CA ASN A 15 25.38 0.66 14.73
C ASN A 15 24.71 -0.61 14.14
N ASN A 16 24.64 -1.69 14.93
CA ASN A 16 23.96 -2.91 14.54
C ASN A 16 22.47 -2.61 14.56
N ASN A 17 21.91 -2.41 13.38
CA ASN A 17 20.49 -2.27 13.20
C ASN A 17 19.86 -3.66 13.41
N GLU A 18 19.26 -3.88 14.58
CA GLU A 18 18.62 -5.16 14.96
C GLU A 18 17.63 -5.69 13.90
N TRP A 19 17.01 -4.80 13.12
CA TRP A 19 16.05 -5.16 12.08
C TRP A 19 16.73 -5.62 10.80
N VAL A 20 17.93 -5.10 10.51
CA VAL A 20 18.80 -5.63 9.45
C VAL A 20 19.24 -7.04 9.82
N ASP A 21 19.71 -7.23 11.06
CA ASP A 21 20.11 -8.55 11.57
C ASP A 21 18.95 -9.56 11.49
N TRP A 22 17.73 -9.12 11.79
CA TRP A 22 16.52 -9.95 11.65
C TRP A 22 16.27 -10.40 10.20
N ILE A 23 16.43 -9.50 9.22
CA ILE A 23 16.27 -9.85 7.79
C ILE A 23 17.34 -10.85 7.37
N GLU A 24 18.60 -10.62 7.73
CA GLU A 24 19.71 -11.53 7.42
C GLU A 24 19.51 -12.91 8.04
N GLU A 25 19.07 -12.97 9.30
CA GLU A 25 18.76 -14.22 9.98
C GLU A 25 17.59 -14.95 9.31
N ALA A 26 16.53 -14.23 8.91
CA ALA A 26 15.40 -14.82 8.21
C ALA A 26 15.80 -15.39 6.83
N LEU A 27 16.72 -14.74 6.12
CA LEU A 27 17.27 -15.24 4.86
C LEU A 27 18.17 -16.46 5.09
N ALA A 28 19.06 -16.41 6.08
CA ALA A 28 19.97 -17.52 6.42
C ALA A 28 19.21 -18.78 6.86
N LYS A 29 18.09 -18.61 7.58
CA LYS A 29 17.19 -19.71 7.99
C LYS A 29 16.22 -20.16 6.90
N GLY A 30 16.20 -19.51 5.73
CA GLY A 30 15.32 -19.85 4.62
C GLY A 30 13.84 -19.50 4.84
N TYR A 31 13.52 -18.61 5.78
CA TYR A 31 12.15 -18.11 5.97
C TYR A 31 11.68 -17.29 4.77
N PHE A 32 12.62 -16.57 4.15
CA PHE A 32 12.38 -15.89 2.88
C PHE A 32 13.39 -16.37 1.84
N LYS A 33 12.93 -16.48 0.60
CA LYS A 33 13.81 -16.81 -0.50
C LYS A 33 14.68 -15.59 -0.84
N TYR A 34 15.99 -15.80 -0.88
CA TYR A 34 16.91 -14.84 -1.47
C TYR A 34 16.97 -15.00 -2.99
N TYR A 35 16.96 -13.89 -3.70
CA TYR A 35 17.16 -13.82 -5.14
C TYR A 35 18.45 -13.05 -5.42
N GLU A 36 19.33 -13.64 -6.22
CA GLU A 36 20.49 -12.94 -6.78
C GLU A 36 20.02 -11.89 -7.80
N ILE A 37 20.56 -10.67 -7.73
CA ILE A 37 20.09 -9.55 -8.55
C ILE A 37 20.31 -9.81 -10.04
N GLU A 38 21.35 -10.56 -10.40
CA GLU A 38 21.71 -10.97 -11.75
C GLU A 38 20.65 -11.88 -12.41
N THR A 39 19.77 -12.48 -11.60
CA THR A 39 18.64 -13.27 -12.11
C THR A 39 17.54 -12.41 -12.72
N PHE A 40 17.56 -11.10 -12.48
CA PHE A 40 16.61 -10.14 -13.00
C PHE A 40 17.17 -9.43 -14.24
N LYS A 41 16.47 -9.54 -15.36
CA LYS A 41 16.81 -8.89 -16.64
C LYS A 41 15.77 -7.86 -17.02
N ASN A 42 16.13 -6.94 -17.92
CA ASN A 42 15.21 -5.92 -18.46
C ASN A 42 14.49 -5.13 -17.35
N ILE A 43 15.23 -4.73 -16.32
CA ILE A 43 14.71 -4.00 -15.17
C ILE A 43 14.25 -2.60 -15.63
N GLN A 44 12.96 -2.31 -15.46
CA GLN A 44 12.35 -1.05 -15.89
C GLN A 44 11.52 -0.46 -14.77
N VAL A 45 11.68 0.84 -14.50
CA VAL A 45 10.85 1.55 -13.53
C VAL A 45 9.40 1.58 -14.04
N ILE A 46 8.47 1.11 -13.22
CA ILE A 46 7.02 1.14 -13.51
C ILE A 46 6.24 2.01 -12.52
N GLY A 47 6.85 2.41 -11.41
CA GLY A 47 6.23 3.29 -10.43
C GLY A 47 7.24 3.94 -9.49
N SER A 48 6.86 5.09 -8.93
CA SER A 48 7.62 5.79 -7.89
C SER A 48 6.65 6.34 -6.86
N GLY A 49 6.83 5.92 -5.61
CA GLY A 49 6.10 6.43 -4.45
C GLY A 49 6.95 7.39 -3.63
N ALA A 50 6.46 7.76 -2.45
CA ALA A 50 7.20 8.62 -1.51
C ALA A 50 8.45 7.93 -0.94
N PHE A 51 8.42 6.60 -0.81
CA PHE A 51 9.44 5.83 -0.10
C PHE A 51 10.34 5.00 -1.00
N GLY A 52 10.08 4.95 -2.30
CA GLY A 52 10.90 4.19 -3.22
C GLY A 52 10.29 4.02 -4.60
N LYS A 53 10.89 3.10 -5.36
CA LYS A 53 10.51 2.79 -6.74
C LYS A 53 10.05 1.35 -6.84
N VAL A 54 9.19 1.10 -7.83
CA VAL A 54 8.81 -0.24 -8.25
C VAL A 54 9.33 -0.46 -9.65
N TYR A 55 10.01 -1.59 -9.85
CA TYR A 55 10.55 -2.01 -11.13
C TYR A 55 9.82 -3.27 -11.59
N ARG A 56 9.60 -3.40 -12.90
CA ARG A 56 9.31 -4.67 -13.55
C ARG A 56 10.62 -5.29 -13.99
N ALA A 57 10.78 -6.59 -13.77
CA ALA A 57 11.93 -7.35 -14.27
C ALA A 57 11.51 -8.71 -14.82
N ASN A 58 12.23 -9.20 -15.82
CA ASN A 58 12.15 -10.59 -16.28
C ASN A 58 12.90 -11.47 -15.28
N TRP A 59 12.25 -12.49 -14.76
CA TRP A 59 12.91 -13.45 -13.90
C TRP A 59 13.51 -14.59 -14.72
N LYS A 60 14.85 -14.69 -14.71
CA LYS A 60 15.65 -15.65 -15.51
C LYS A 60 15.41 -15.49 -17.02
N ASN A 61 15.71 -16.53 -17.79
CA ASN A 61 15.38 -16.63 -19.22
C ASN A 61 13.93 -17.10 -19.46
N VAL A 62 13.05 -16.93 -18.46
CA VAL A 62 11.64 -17.34 -18.53
C VAL A 62 10.79 -16.11 -18.84
N GLU A 63 9.72 -16.27 -19.61
CA GLU A 63 8.73 -15.21 -19.90
C GLU A 63 7.84 -14.91 -18.67
N ARG A 64 8.44 -14.71 -17.49
CA ARG A 64 7.74 -14.34 -16.27
C ARG A 64 8.25 -13.02 -15.74
N TYR A 65 7.36 -12.05 -15.63
CA TYR A 65 7.62 -10.77 -14.99
C TYR A 65 7.42 -10.86 -13.48
N LEU A 66 8.32 -10.23 -12.72
CA LEU A 66 8.20 -9.96 -11.29
C LEU A 66 8.33 -8.46 -11.02
N ALA A 67 7.77 -8.01 -9.89
CA ALA A 67 7.93 -6.65 -9.39
C ALA A 67 9.04 -6.60 -8.34
N LEU A 68 9.91 -5.59 -8.42
CA LEU A 68 10.94 -5.29 -7.42
C LEU A 68 10.60 -3.96 -6.75
N LYS A 69 10.29 -3.97 -5.46
CA LYS A 69 10.03 -2.74 -4.68
C LYS A 69 11.29 -2.34 -3.93
N SER A 70 11.87 -1.20 -4.28
CA SER A 70 13.04 -0.61 -3.61
C SER A 70 12.62 0.47 -2.63
N PHE A 71 13.57 0.94 -1.82
CA PHE A 71 13.40 2.03 -0.85
C PHE A 71 14.47 3.11 -1.07
N PHE A 72 14.13 4.40 -0.89
CA PHE A 72 15.07 5.50 -1.07
C PHE A 72 16.05 5.67 0.09
N ASN A 73 15.58 5.37 1.30
CA ASN A 73 16.37 5.42 2.52
C ASN A 73 16.04 4.17 3.35
N LEU A 74 17.06 3.49 3.87
CA LEU A 74 16.92 2.32 4.73
C LEU A 74 17.49 2.62 6.10
N ASP A 75 16.95 3.67 6.73
CA ASP A 75 17.23 3.94 8.14
C ASP A 75 16.57 2.89 9.04
N ASN A 76 16.91 2.93 10.33
CA ASN A 76 16.41 1.96 11.32
C ASN A 76 14.87 1.90 11.36
N ILE A 77 14.20 3.03 11.17
CA ILE A 77 12.74 3.13 11.16
C ILE A 77 12.17 2.42 9.93
N THR A 78 12.73 2.68 8.76
CA THR A 78 12.27 2.10 7.50
C THR A 78 12.47 0.59 7.49
N VAL A 79 13.64 0.10 7.94
CA VAL A 79 13.92 -1.34 8.00
C VAL A 79 12.98 -2.04 8.98
N LYS A 80 12.71 -1.43 10.15
CA LYS A 80 11.73 -1.95 11.11
C LYS A 80 10.34 -2.11 10.48
N GLU A 81 9.88 -1.10 9.75
CA GLU A 81 8.56 -1.15 9.11
C GLU A 81 8.52 -2.13 7.92
N ILE A 82 9.63 -2.33 7.21
CA ILE A 82 9.77 -3.41 6.22
C ILE A 82 9.65 -4.77 6.89
N VAL A 83 10.33 -5.01 8.01
CA VAL A 83 10.21 -6.26 8.78
C VAL A 83 8.76 -6.48 9.24
N HIS A 84 8.08 -5.42 9.65
CA HIS A 84 6.66 -5.51 9.99
C HIS A 84 5.80 -5.88 8.78
N GLU A 85 6.00 -5.24 7.63
CA GLU A 85 5.31 -5.58 6.37
C GLU A 85 5.53 -7.04 5.96
N LEU A 86 6.76 -7.55 6.06
CA LEU A 86 7.08 -8.95 5.75
C LEU A 86 6.31 -9.94 6.63
N LYS A 87 6.10 -9.60 7.92
CA LYS A 87 5.30 -10.41 8.83
C LYS A 87 3.83 -10.39 8.42
N LEU A 88 3.27 -9.20 8.17
CA LEU A 88 1.88 -9.06 7.72
C LEU A 88 1.62 -9.82 6.41
N GLN A 89 2.51 -9.71 5.43
CA GLN A 89 2.42 -10.45 4.16
C GLN A 89 2.33 -11.96 4.36
N ARG A 90 3.15 -12.51 5.26
CA ARG A 90 3.11 -13.94 5.57
C ARG A 90 1.78 -14.38 6.18
N ASP A 91 1.18 -13.53 7.01
CA ASP A 91 -0.08 -13.85 7.69
C ASP A 91 -1.27 -13.90 6.71
N VAL A 92 -1.16 -13.30 5.52
CA VAL A 92 -2.24 -13.25 4.50
C VAL A 92 -1.87 -13.76 3.10
N ASP A 93 -0.68 -14.36 2.92
CA ASP A 93 -0.20 -14.86 1.61
C ASP A 93 -1.11 -15.94 0.99
N PHE A 94 -1.96 -16.57 1.80
CA PHE A 94 -2.94 -17.54 1.32
C PHE A 94 -4.07 -16.90 0.48
N HIS A 95 -4.28 -15.59 0.59
CA HIS A 95 -5.42 -14.91 -0.04
C HIS A 95 -5.14 -14.55 -1.50
N GLY A 96 -5.98 -15.05 -2.42
CA GLY A 96 -5.78 -14.88 -3.88
C GLY A 96 -5.91 -13.44 -4.40
N ASN A 97 -6.52 -12.53 -3.63
CA ASN A 97 -6.65 -11.10 -3.98
C ASN A 97 -5.63 -10.20 -3.27
N VAL A 98 -4.52 -10.74 -2.78
CA VAL A 98 -3.40 -9.99 -2.22
C VAL A 98 -2.17 -10.19 -3.11
N ILE A 99 -1.36 -9.14 -3.31
CA ILE A 99 -0.08 -9.27 -4.04
C ILE A 99 0.83 -10.23 -3.30
N ARG A 100 1.23 -11.30 -3.98
CA ARG A 100 2.16 -12.28 -3.37
C ARG A 100 3.55 -11.71 -3.17
N PHE A 101 4.12 -12.01 -2.01
CA PHE A 101 5.52 -11.77 -1.71
C PHE A 101 6.34 -13.05 -1.99
N TYR A 102 7.35 -12.94 -2.85
CA TYR A 102 8.18 -14.10 -3.23
C TYR A 102 9.51 -14.18 -2.50
N GLY A 103 10.04 -13.06 -2.01
CA GLY A 103 11.34 -13.04 -1.34
C GLY A 103 12.04 -11.69 -1.41
N ILE A 104 13.34 -11.71 -1.16
CA ILE A 104 14.17 -10.51 -1.05
C ILE A 104 15.34 -10.61 -2.02
N THR A 105 15.68 -9.51 -2.67
CA THR A 105 16.95 -9.32 -3.39
C THR A 105 17.71 -8.16 -2.76
N LYS A 106 19.02 -8.14 -2.95
CA LYS A 106 19.88 -7.03 -2.54
C LYS A 106 20.49 -6.38 -3.77
N LEU A 107 20.57 -5.05 -3.76
CA LEU A 107 21.44 -4.32 -4.67
C LEU A 107 22.61 -3.79 -3.86
N GLU A 108 23.80 -4.33 -4.10
CA GLU A 108 25.02 -3.80 -3.49
C GLU A 108 25.36 -2.45 -4.11
N SER A 109 25.70 -1.48 -3.27
CA SER A 109 26.23 -0.20 -3.72
C SER A 109 27.56 -0.42 -4.46
N GLU A 110 27.69 0.13 -5.66
CA GLU A 110 28.97 0.12 -6.41
C GLU A 110 30.08 0.88 -5.65
N ASN A 111 29.71 1.79 -4.73
CA ASN A 111 30.64 2.51 -3.88
C ASN A 111 31.01 1.67 -2.66
N LYS A 112 32.18 1.04 -2.69
CA LYS A 112 32.77 0.27 -1.55
C LYS A 112 32.93 1.06 -0.24
N ILE A 113 32.81 2.39 -0.28
CA ILE A 113 32.85 3.29 0.89
C ILE A 113 31.50 3.32 1.61
N ASP A 114 30.40 3.13 0.88
CA ASP A 114 29.04 3.11 1.41
C ASP A 114 28.49 1.68 1.29
N GLN A 115 28.71 0.87 2.33
CA GLN A 115 28.25 -0.52 2.43
C GLN A 115 26.74 -0.62 2.73
N THR A 116 25.93 0.34 2.25
CA THR A 116 24.48 0.27 2.42
C THR A 116 23.90 -0.86 1.58
N ILE A 117 23.37 -1.88 2.26
CA ILE A 117 22.62 -2.96 1.64
C ILE A 117 21.25 -2.40 1.25
N ASN A 118 20.98 -2.31 -0.06
CA ASN A 118 19.66 -1.94 -0.54
C ASN A 118 18.80 -3.18 -0.73
N TYR A 119 17.99 -3.49 0.28
CA TYR A 119 16.97 -4.53 0.17
C TYR A 119 15.88 -4.10 -0.81
N MET A 120 15.45 -5.04 -1.64
CA MET A 120 14.24 -4.91 -2.45
C MET A 120 13.33 -6.12 -2.22
N LEU A 121 12.03 -5.87 -2.19
CA LEU A 121 11.01 -6.91 -2.09
C LEU A 121 10.72 -7.44 -3.50
N VAL A 122 10.80 -8.76 -3.66
CA VAL A 122 10.44 -9.47 -4.89
C VAL A 122 8.98 -9.89 -4.77
N MET A 123 8.11 -9.37 -5.64
CA MET A 123 6.66 -9.49 -5.51
C MET A 123 6.00 -9.91 -6.84
N GLU A 124 4.74 -10.32 -6.77
CA GLU A 124 3.88 -10.54 -7.93
C GLU A 124 3.80 -9.28 -8.80
N TYR A 125 3.93 -9.48 -10.12
CA TYR A 125 3.73 -8.42 -11.10
C TYR A 125 2.27 -8.44 -11.56
N ALA A 126 1.55 -7.34 -11.30
CA ALA A 126 0.18 -7.14 -11.75
C ALA A 126 0.17 -6.47 -13.14
N ASP A 127 -0.16 -7.25 -14.17
CA ASP A 127 -0.13 -6.84 -15.59
C ASP A 127 -1.16 -5.77 -15.98
N GLY A 128 -2.25 -5.63 -15.21
CA GLY A 128 -3.24 -4.57 -15.36
C GLY A 128 -2.85 -3.24 -14.69
N GLY A 129 -1.71 -3.20 -13.98
CA GLY A 129 -1.23 -2.00 -13.29
C GLY A 129 -2.08 -1.64 -12.06
N THR A 130 -2.11 -0.35 -11.72
CA THR A 130 -2.96 0.15 -10.63
C THR A 130 -4.43 0.15 -11.03
N LEU A 131 -5.36 0.04 -10.07
CA LEU A 131 -6.79 0.16 -10.33
C LEU A 131 -7.10 1.49 -11.01
N ARG A 132 -6.42 2.58 -10.62
CA ARG A 132 -6.58 3.89 -11.26
C ARG A 132 -6.29 3.85 -12.76
N ASP A 133 -5.14 3.28 -13.14
CA ASP A 133 -4.74 3.18 -14.55
C ASP A 133 -5.61 2.17 -15.30
N TYR A 134 -5.98 1.07 -14.64
CA TYR A 134 -6.84 0.04 -15.20
C TYR A 134 -8.21 0.60 -15.56
N LEU A 135 -8.85 1.34 -14.64
CA LEU A 135 -10.13 2.02 -14.89
C LEU A 135 -9.97 3.02 -16.03
N LYS A 136 -8.97 3.91 -15.97
CA LYS A 136 -8.72 4.89 -17.04
C LYS A 136 -8.65 4.26 -18.44
N ASN A 137 -8.02 3.09 -18.56
CA ASN A 137 -7.77 2.45 -19.85
C ASN A 137 -8.88 1.50 -20.30
N ASN A 138 -9.67 0.94 -19.37
CA ASN A 138 -10.61 -0.14 -19.67
C ASN A 138 -12.07 0.16 -19.32
N PHE A 139 -12.37 1.30 -18.70
CA PHE A 139 -13.70 1.60 -18.15
C PHE A 139 -14.85 1.37 -19.15
N ASN A 140 -14.69 1.80 -20.40
CA ASN A 140 -15.72 1.64 -21.45
C ASN A 140 -16.01 0.18 -21.83
N ARG A 141 -15.15 -0.76 -21.42
CA ARG A 141 -15.32 -2.21 -21.64
C ARG A 141 -15.88 -2.93 -20.41
N LEU A 142 -15.92 -2.27 -19.25
CA LEU A 142 -16.38 -2.88 -17.99
C LEU A 142 -17.90 -2.81 -17.91
N THR A 143 -18.52 -3.99 -17.83
CA THR A 143 -19.93 -4.13 -17.47
C THR A 143 -20.14 -3.87 -15.98
N TRP A 144 -21.40 -3.76 -15.54
CA TRP A 144 -21.70 -3.71 -14.11
C TRP A 144 -21.26 -5.00 -13.39
N THR A 145 -21.41 -6.16 -14.03
CA THR A 145 -20.90 -7.43 -13.48
C THR A 145 -19.38 -7.36 -13.22
N ASP A 146 -18.61 -6.80 -14.15
CA ASP A 146 -17.16 -6.61 -13.94
C ASP A 146 -16.87 -5.66 -12.78
N LYS A 147 -17.62 -4.55 -12.68
CA LYS A 147 -17.48 -3.56 -11.59
C LYS A 147 -17.82 -4.16 -10.21
N TYR A 148 -18.91 -4.92 -10.12
CA TYR A 148 -19.27 -5.66 -8.92
C TYR A 148 -18.21 -6.69 -8.55
N ASN A 149 -17.65 -7.42 -9.52
CA ASN A 149 -16.56 -8.37 -9.28
C ASN A 149 -15.30 -7.68 -8.71
N LEU A 150 -14.91 -6.53 -9.26
CA LEU A 150 -13.78 -5.75 -8.72
C LEU A 150 -14.07 -5.28 -7.28
N ALA A 151 -15.27 -4.75 -7.03
CA ALA A 151 -15.71 -4.31 -5.72
C ALA A 151 -15.73 -5.45 -4.70
N TYR A 152 -16.30 -6.59 -5.07
CA TYR A 152 -16.37 -7.80 -4.24
C TYR A 152 -14.98 -8.30 -3.86
N GLN A 153 -14.06 -8.42 -4.82
CA GLN A 153 -12.69 -8.86 -4.55
C GLN A 153 -11.92 -7.89 -3.66
N LEU A 154 -12.17 -6.58 -3.80
CA LEU A 154 -11.62 -5.56 -2.91
C LEU A 154 -12.16 -5.72 -1.48
N ALA A 155 -13.47 -5.84 -1.31
CA ALA A 155 -14.08 -6.04 0.01
C ALA A 155 -13.63 -7.35 0.65
N CYS A 156 -13.50 -8.43 -0.14
CA CYS A 156 -13.02 -9.73 0.31
C CYS A 156 -11.57 -9.66 0.82
N SER A 157 -10.66 -9.03 0.06
CA SER A 157 -9.26 -8.88 0.50
C SER A 157 -9.12 -8.04 1.76
N VAL A 158 -9.88 -6.93 1.89
CA VAL A 158 -9.85 -6.13 3.13
C VAL A 158 -10.55 -6.83 4.30
N SER A 159 -11.57 -7.64 4.05
CA SER A 159 -12.18 -8.50 5.09
C SER A 159 -11.15 -9.46 5.66
N CYS A 160 -10.39 -10.13 4.79
CA CYS A 160 -9.30 -11.02 5.20
C CYS A 160 -8.25 -10.29 6.05
N LEU A 161 -7.84 -9.07 5.66
CA LEU A 161 -6.94 -8.27 6.49
C LEU A 161 -7.54 -7.99 7.87
N HIS A 162 -8.80 -7.57 7.93
CA HIS A 162 -9.45 -7.22 9.18
C HIS A 162 -9.63 -8.43 10.10
N ASP A 163 -9.89 -9.62 9.56
CA ASP A 163 -9.99 -10.88 10.32
C ASP A 163 -8.66 -11.22 11.01
N GLU A 164 -7.53 -11.02 10.31
CA GLU A 164 -6.18 -11.16 10.87
C GLU A 164 -5.75 -9.97 11.76
N GLY A 165 -6.67 -9.04 12.06
CA GLY A 165 -6.40 -7.87 12.90
C GLY A 165 -5.56 -6.78 12.22
N ILE A 166 -5.37 -6.87 10.90
CA ILE A 166 -4.61 -5.93 10.09
C ILE A 166 -5.52 -4.78 9.65
N VAL A 167 -5.06 -3.55 9.86
CA VAL A 167 -5.67 -2.34 9.30
C VAL A 167 -4.74 -1.81 8.22
N HIS A 168 -5.25 -1.60 7.01
CA HIS A 168 -4.43 -1.22 5.87
C HIS A 168 -3.96 0.23 5.94
N ARG A 169 -4.80 1.17 6.40
CA ARG A 169 -4.47 2.60 6.65
C ARG A 169 -4.11 3.46 5.42
N ASP A 170 -3.98 2.86 4.23
CA ASP A 170 -3.56 3.54 3.01
C ASP A 170 -4.30 3.01 1.77
N LEU A 171 -5.58 2.70 1.92
CA LEU A 171 -6.40 2.22 0.82
C LEU A 171 -6.68 3.36 -0.16
N HIS A 172 -6.19 3.23 -1.39
CA HIS A 172 -6.49 4.11 -2.52
C HIS A 172 -6.19 3.38 -3.83
N SER A 173 -6.67 3.90 -4.97
CA SER A 173 -6.62 3.18 -6.25
C SER A 173 -5.23 2.96 -6.85
N ARG A 174 -4.18 3.46 -6.21
CA ARG A 174 -2.77 3.14 -6.53
C ARG A 174 -2.18 2.00 -5.69
N ASN A 175 -2.80 1.65 -4.55
CA ASN A 175 -2.42 0.49 -3.73
C ASN A 175 -3.32 -0.73 -4.01
N VAL A 176 -4.37 -0.54 -4.81
CA VAL A 176 -5.14 -1.64 -5.40
C VAL A 176 -4.59 -1.87 -6.80
N LEU A 177 -4.13 -3.09 -7.09
CA LEU A 177 -3.61 -3.49 -8.41
C LEU A 177 -4.59 -4.43 -9.11
N VAL A 178 -4.43 -4.59 -10.42
CA VAL A 178 -5.22 -5.52 -11.23
C VAL A 178 -4.28 -6.50 -11.92
N HIS A 179 -4.50 -7.79 -11.73
CA HIS A 179 -3.81 -8.86 -12.45
C HIS A 179 -4.85 -9.77 -13.09
N GLN A 180 -4.79 -9.95 -14.41
CA GLN A 180 -5.73 -10.79 -15.16
C GLN A 180 -7.20 -10.45 -14.83
N ASN A 181 -7.54 -9.16 -14.89
CA ASN A 181 -8.87 -8.61 -14.55
C ASN A 181 -9.35 -8.88 -13.11
N SER A 182 -8.45 -9.30 -12.21
CA SER A 182 -8.75 -9.52 -10.79
C SER A 182 -7.96 -8.60 -9.88
N ILE A 183 -8.55 -8.18 -8.77
CA ILE A 183 -7.90 -7.34 -7.77
C ILE A 183 -6.73 -8.10 -7.11
N ARG A 184 -5.65 -7.35 -6.88
CA ARG A 184 -4.54 -7.68 -6.00
C ARG A 184 -4.27 -6.48 -5.09
N LEU A 185 -4.62 -6.63 -3.81
CA LEU A 185 -4.35 -5.62 -2.80
C LEU A 185 -2.86 -5.62 -2.45
N ALA A 186 -2.25 -4.44 -2.45
CA ALA A 186 -0.83 -4.24 -2.24
C ALA A 186 -0.57 -3.22 -1.14
N ASP A 187 0.64 -3.26 -0.57
CA ASP A 187 1.18 -2.25 0.35
C ASP A 187 0.28 -1.98 1.55
N PHE A 188 0.41 -2.76 2.64
CA PHE A 188 -0.51 -2.71 3.78
C PHE A 188 -0.29 -1.50 4.69
N GLY A 189 -0.12 -0.31 4.11
CA GLY A 189 0.14 0.94 4.82
C GLY A 189 1.59 1.10 5.25
N LEU A 190 2.54 0.44 4.57
CA LEU A 190 3.97 0.57 4.87
C LEU A 190 4.40 2.04 4.78
N SER A 191 4.01 2.72 3.71
CA SER A 191 4.20 4.16 3.51
C SER A 191 3.72 4.98 4.71
N LYS A 192 2.49 4.75 5.16
CA LYS A 192 1.86 5.44 6.28
C LYS A 192 2.57 5.20 7.58
N ARG A 193 2.95 3.96 7.87
CA ARG A 193 3.68 3.64 9.10
C ARG A 193 5.08 4.25 9.11
N ILE A 194 5.76 4.28 7.96
CA ILE A 194 7.05 4.97 7.86
C ILE A 194 6.86 6.46 8.13
N ASP A 195 5.90 7.14 7.48
CA ASP A 195 5.60 8.57 7.72
C ASP A 195 5.25 8.86 9.19
N GLU A 196 4.41 8.03 9.82
CA GLU A 196 4.02 8.16 11.23
C GLU A 196 5.25 8.00 12.15
N ALA A 197 6.10 7.00 11.90
CA ALA A 197 7.25 6.68 12.73
C ALA A 197 8.41 7.67 12.57
N SER A 198 8.66 8.15 11.35
CA SER A 198 9.66 9.18 11.04
C SER A 198 9.19 10.59 11.41
N ARG A 199 7.88 10.76 11.69
CA ARG A 199 7.21 12.05 11.87
C ARG A 199 7.34 12.94 10.64
N THR A 200 7.61 12.36 9.46
CA THR A 200 7.57 13.08 8.19
C THR A 200 6.13 13.24 7.75
N ARG A 201 5.71 14.47 7.48
CA ARG A 201 4.41 14.74 6.85
C ARG A 201 4.60 14.73 5.35
N SER A 202 4.69 13.55 4.73
CA SER A 202 4.60 13.51 3.28
C SER A 202 3.24 14.06 2.84
N LYS A 203 3.24 15.05 1.95
CA LYS A 203 2.01 15.58 1.37
C LYS A 203 1.49 14.53 0.39
N LEU A 204 0.48 13.76 0.78
CA LEU A 204 -0.22 12.84 -0.12
C LEU A 204 -1.13 13.62 -1.09
N LEU A 205 -0.49 14.39 -1.98
CA LEU A 205 -1.17 15.13 -3.02
C LEU A 205 -1.99 14.16 -3.87
N GLY A 206 -3.31 14.34 -3.88
CA GLY A 206 -4.24 13.55 -4.69
C GLY A 206 -4.69 12.21 -4.10
N MET A 207 -4.34 11.90 -2.83
CA MET A 207 -4.93 10.76 -2.09
C MET A 207 -5.77 11.19 -0.88
N THR A 208 -5.86 12.50 -0.63
CA THR A 208 -6.75 13.09 0.39
C THR A 208 -8.16 12.52 0.38
N PRO A 209 -8.84 12.32 -0.78
CA PRO A 209 -10.23 11.88 -0.78
C PRO A 209 -10.48 10.54 -0.10
N TYR A 210 -9.48 9.65 -0.08
CA TYR A 210 -9.59 8.32 0.52
C TYR A 210 -9.35 8.33 2.03
N ILE A 211 -8.87 9.44 2.60
CA ILE A 211 -8.51 9.52 4.01
C ILE A 211 -9.75 9.86 4.84
N ASP A 212 -9.93 9.12 5.94
CA ASP A 212 -11.01 9.36 6.91
C ASP A 212 -11.04 10.84 7.36
N PRO A 213 -12.16 11.56 7.19
CA PRO A 213 -12.27 12.99 7.50
C PRO A 213 -11.98 13.30 8.96
N LYS A 214 -12.25 12.38 9.89
CA LYS A 214 -11.96 12.59 11.32
C LYS A 214 -10.45 12.65 11.59
N VAL A 215 -9.66 11.87 10.84
CA VAL A 215 -8.19 11.85 10.97
C VAL A 215 -7.56 13.07 10.29
N LEU A 216 -8.14 13.57 9.19
CA LEU A 216 -7.68 14.80 8.53
C LEU A 216 -7.71 16.02 9.47
N LEU A 217 -8.69 16.09 10.38
CA LEU A 217 -8.84 17.19 11.34
C LEU A 217 -8.08 16.99 12.65
N ASN A 218 -7.81 15.74 13.04
CA ASN A 218 -7.18 15.42 14.31
C ASN A 218 -6.10 14.34 14.14
N ASN A 219 -4.86 14.81 14.05
CA ASN A 219 -3.68 13.96 13.90
C ASN A 219 -3.41 13.02 15.10
N ASN A 220 -4.14 13.15 16.20
CA ASN A 220 -4.03 12.23 17.34
C ASN A 220 -4.91 10.98 17.17
N LEU A 221 -5.87 10.99 16.24
CA LEU A 221 -6.70 9.83 15.94
C LEU A 221 -5.91 8.85 15.06
N LYS A 222 -5.85 7.60 15.51
CA LYS A 222 -5.24 6.51 14.74
C LYS A 222 -6.26 5.96 13.74
N LEU A 223 -5.80 5.73 12.52
CA LEU A 223 -6.56 5.01 11.50
C LEU A 223 -6.90 3.61 12.01
N ASN A 224 -8.14 3.20 11.77
CA ASN A 224 -8.69 1.93 12.23
C ASN A 224 -9.51 1.25 11.11
N LYS A 225 -10.12 0.10 11.41
CA LYS A 225 -10.94 -0.65 10.46
C LYS A 225 -12.06 0.19 9.81
N LYS A 226 -12.68 1.13 10.55
CA LYS A 226 -13.70 2.04 9.99
C LYS A 226 -13.09 3.12 9.08
N SER A 227 -11.82 3.45 9.26
CA SER A 227 -11.09 4.31 8.31
C SER A 227 -10.83 3.58 6.99
N ASP A 228 -10.47 2.29 7.03
CA ASP A 228 -10.37 1.47 5.82
C ASP A 228 -11.71 1.39 5.08
N VAL A 229 -12.83 1.20 5.82
CA VAL A 229 -14.18 1.19 5.21
C VAL A 229 -14.51 2.51 4.53
N TYR A 230 -14.11 3.65 5.10
CA TYR A 230 -14.28 4.94 4.43
C TYR A 230 -13.54 4.97 3.09
N SER A 231 -12.27 4.53 3.07
CA SER A 231 -11.48 4.44 1.84
C SER A 231 -12.11 3.50 0.82
N ILE A 232 -12.72 2.38 1.26
CA ILE A 232 -13.48 1.48 0.39
C ILE A 232 -14.66 2.20 -0.24
N GLY A 233 -15.43 2.99 0.51
CA GLY A 233 -16.54 3.77 -0.07
C GLY A 233 -16.07 4.64 -1.23
N VAL A 234 -14.94 5.32 -1.07
CA VAL A 234 -14.34 6.15 -2.13
C VAL A 234 -13.86 5.29 -3.32
N LEU A 235 -13.27 4.12 -3.06
CA LEU A 235 -12.83 3.18 -4.11
C LEU A 235 -14.00 2.57 -4.89
N LEU A 236 -15.10 2.22 -4.21
CA LEU A 236 -16.32 1.72 -4.84
C LEU A 236 -16.91 2.79 -5.76
N TRP A 237 -16.95 4.04 -5.30
CA TRP A 237 -17.35 5.17 -6.14
C TRP A 237 -16.41 5.34 -7.34
N GLU A 238 -15.10 5.22 -7.18
CA GLU A 238 -14.14 5.34 -8.29
C GLU A 238 -14.31 4.21 -9.33
N ILE A 239 -14.62 2.99 -8.89
CA ILE A 239 -14.99 1.88 -9.78
C ILE A 239 -16.28 2.19 -10.56
N SER A 240 -17.24 2.88 -9.93
CA SER A 240 -18.49 3.28 -10.59
C SER A 240 -18.26 4.38 -11.64
N SER A 241 -17.38 5.33 -11.34
CA SER A 241 -17.16 6.56 -12.10
C SER A 241 -16.12 6.41 -13.22
N GLY A 242 -15.08 5.59 -12.99
CA GLY A 242 -13.97 5.41 -13.89
C GLY A 242 -12.89 6.49 -13.81
N TYR A 243 -13.04 7.47 -12.91
CA TYR A 243 -12.11 8.59 -12.77
C TYR A 243 -11.76 8.87 -11.29
N PRO A 244 -10.59 9.48 -11.02
CA PRO A 244 -10.18 9.76 -9.65
C PRO A 244 -11.18 10.65 -8.89
N PRO A 245 -11.38 10.44 -7.58
CA PRO A 245 -12.24 11.29 -6.76
C PRO A 245 -11.70 12.71 -6.71
N PHE A 246 -12.59 13.67 -6.86
CA PHE A 246 -12.40 15.11 -6.91
C PHE A 246 -11.36 15.53 -7.95
N HIS A 247 -11.30 14.85 -9.10
CA HIS A 247 -10.27 15.13 -10.11
C HIS A 247 -10.33 16.53 -10.72
N TYR A 248 -11.47 17.23 -10.61
CA TYR A 248 -11.62 18.63 -11.03
C TYR A 248 -11.16 19.66 -9.99
N GLU A 249 -10.76 19.22 -8.78
CA GLU A 249 -10.43 20.12 -7.66
C GLU A 249 -8.92 20.37 -7.54
N PRO A 250 -8.42 21.53 -7.98
CA PRO A 250 -6.98 21.80 -7.95
C PRO A 250 -6.48 22.14 -6.54
N ASN A 251 -7.35 22.67 -5.67
CA ASN A 251 -6.97 23.14 -4.34
C ASN A 251 -7.17 22.06 -3.26
N GLN A 252 -6.08 21.37 -2.94
CA GLN A 252 -6.10 20.31 -1.93
C GLN A 252 -6.46 20.79 -0.52
N VAL A 253 -6.13 22.03 -0.15
CA VAL A 253 -6.44 22.56 1.20
C VAL A 253 -7.94 22.84 1.33
N SER A 254 -8.54 23.46 0.30
CA SER A 254 -10.00 23.67 0.25
C SER A 254 -10.73 22.33 0.29
N LEU A 255 -10.25 21.35 -0.50
CA LEU A 255 -10.84 20.02 -0.55
C LEU A 255 -10.79 19.30 0.80
N ILE A 256 -9.67 19.36 1.54
CA ILE A 256 -9.59 18.80 2.90
C ILE A 256 -10.67 19.41 3.79
N TYR A 257 -10.79 20.74 3.78
CA TYR A 257 -11.78 21.44 4.60
C TYR A 257 -13.20 21.04 4.22
N GLU A 258 -13.53 21.01 2.93
CA GLU A 258 -14.87 20.67 2.45
C GLU A 258 -15.25 19.21 2.76
N ILE A 259 -14.33 18.25 2.55
CA ILE A 259 -14.53 16.85 2.94
C ILE A 259 -14.80 16.73 4.44
N SER A 260 -14.10 17.54 5.25
CA SER A 260 -14.32 17.62 6.70
C SER A 260 -15.70 18.19 7.06
N GLN A 261 -16.29 19.01 6.19
CA GLN A 261 -17.66 19.52 6.28
C GLN A 261 -18.67 18.60 5.57
N ASN A 262 -18.35 17.31 5.43
CA ASN A 262 -19.18 16.29 4.78
C ASN A 262 -19.42 16.47 3.27
N ARG A 263 -18.61 17.25 2.56
CA ARG A 263 -18.60 17.19 1.09
C ARG A 263 -18.23 15.77 0.64
N ARG A 264 -19.03 15.20 -0.25
CA ARG A 264 -18.79 13.91 -0.92
C ARG A 264 -18.93 14.10 -2.43
N GLU A 265 -18.49 13.09 -3.17
CA GLU A 265 -18.73 13.03 -4.60
C GLU A 265 -20.21 12.79 -4.91
N GLU A 266 -20.63 13.24 -6.09
CA GLU A 266 -21.99 13.02 -6.58
C GLU A 266 -22.20 11.57 -7.00
N ILE A 267 -23.44 11.08 -6.89
CA ILE A 267 -23.80 9.74 -7.37
C ILE A 267 -23.69 9.71 -8.88
N ILE A 268 -22.95 8.74 -9.42
CA ILE A 268 -22.75 8.60 -10.86
C ILE A 268 -24.06 8.13 -11.51
N PRO A 269 -24.57 8.83 -12.55
CA PRO A 269 -25.78 8.42 -13.25
C PRO A 269 -25.70 6.98 -13.76
N ASN A 270 -26.82 6.25 -13.69
CA ASN A 270 -26.92 4.85 -14.07
C ASN A 270 -26.13 3.86 -13.20
N THR A 271 -25.67 4.29 -12.02
CA THR A 271 -25.20 3.38 -10.97
C THR A 271 -26.38 2.65 -10.33
N PRO A 272 -26.32 1.31 -10.20
CA PRO A 272 -27.32 0.54 -9.46
C PRO A 272 -27.53 1.10 -8.06
N TYR A 273 -28.79 1.23 -7.66
CA TYR A 273 -29.16 1.85 -6.39
C TYR A 273 -28.42 1.21 -5.21
N ASN A 274 -28.44 -0.13 -5.12
CA ASN A 274 -27.79 -0.88 -4.04
C ASN A 274 -26.28 -0.59 -3.97
N TYR A 275 -25.59 -0.51 -5.11
CA TYR A 275 -24.17 -0.19 -5.17
C TYR A 275 -23.89 1.25 -4.71
N SER A 276 -24.70 2.21 -5.16
CA SER A 276 -24.56 3.61 -4.74
C SER A 276 -24.86 3.81 -3.26
N ASN A 277 -25.91 3.17 -2.75
CA ASN A 277 -26.26 3.21 -1.34
C ASN A 277 -25.10 2.66 -0.49
N LEU A 278 -24.54 1.51 -0.89
CA LEU A 278 -23.43 0.87 -0.19
C LEU A 278 -22.20 1.79 -0.08
N TYR A 279 -21.72 2.37 -1.18
CA TYR A 279 -20.55 3.25 -1.06
C TYR A 279 -20.87 4.53 -0.27
N THR A 280 -22.12 4.99 -0.29
CA THR A 280 -22.51 6.15 0.52
C THR A 280 -22.58 5.88 2.02
N GLU A 281 -22.95 4.67 2.41
CA GLU A 281 -22.87 4.22 3.80
C GLU A 281 -21.41 4.07 4.26
N CYS A 282 -20.55 3.51 3.40
CA CYS A 282 -19.12 3.34 3.67
C CYS A 282 -18.40 4.66 3.97
N TRP A 283 -18.63 5.72 3.18
CA TRP A 283 -17.95 7.01 3.35
C TRP A 283 -18.67 8.00 4.28
N ASN A 284 -19.54 7.51 5.16
CA ASN A 284 -20.25 8.35 6.13
C ASN A 284 -19.26 9.18 6.98
N GLY A 285 -19.59 10.45 7.24
CA GLY A 285 -18.75 11.35 8.04
C GLY A 285 -18.53 10.87 9.47
N GLU A 286 -19.49 10.17 10.05
CA GLU A 286 -19.38 9.58 11.39
C GLU A 286 -18.96 8.11 11.31
N PRO A 287 -17.77 7.72 11.82
CA PRO A 287 -17.25 6.35 11.73
C PRO A 287 -18.18 5.28 12.30
N ILE A 288 -18.98 5.62 13.31
CA ILE A 288 -19.92 4.71 13.96
C ILE A 288 -21.09 4.32 13.04
N ASN A 289 -21.43 5.19 12.08
CA ASN A 289 -22.53 4.96 11.14
C ASN A 289 -22.08 4.20 9.87
N ARG A 290 -20.77 3.98 9.70
CA ARG A 290 -20.25 3.18 8.59
C ARG A 290 -20.51 1.70 8.86
N PRO A 291 -20.77 0.86 7.85
CA PRO A 291 -20.77 -0.59 8.01
C PRO A 291 -19.39 -1.10 8.47
N ASN A 292 -19.33 -2.34 8.95
CA ASN A 292 -18.08 -3.07 9.05
C ASN A 292 -17.78 -3.78 7.72
N ILE A 293 -16.55 -4.25 7.52
CA ILE A 293 -16.14 -4.82 6.24
C ILE A 293 -16.93 -6.07 5.84
N HIS A 294 -17.40 -6.88 6.80
CA HIS A 294 -18.20 -8.06 6.51
C HIS A 294 -19.59 -7.68 5.99
N GLU A 295 -20.19 -6.61 6.49
CA GLU A 295 -21.46 -6.07 5.95
C GLU A 295 -21.29 -5.62 4.50
N VAL A 296 -20.17 -4.96 4.19
CA VAL A 296 -19.83 -4.53 2.81
C VAL A 296 -19.61 -5.74 1.90
N TYR A 297 -18.82 -6.71 2.35
CA TYR A 297 -18.58 -7.97 1.65
C TYR A 297 -19.88 -8.72 1.35
N ASN A 298 -20.75 -8.89 2.37
CA ASN A 298 -22.01 -9.60 2.22
C ASN A 298 -22.93 -8.89 1.20
N SER A 299 -23.01 -7.56 1.27
CA SER A 299 -23.82 -6.75 0.33
C SER A 299 -23.37 -6.91 -1.13
N LEU A 300 -22.07 -7.12 -1.37
CA LEU A 300 -21.50 -7.33 -2.70
C LEU A 300 -21.56 -8.81 -3.16
N SER A 301 -21.75 -9.76 -2.24
CA SER A 301 -21.82 -11.19 -2.55
C SER A 301 -23.18 -11.67 -3.05
N THR A 302 -24.22 -10.84 -2.87
CA THR A 302 -25.62 -11.17 -3.16
C THR A 302 -26.12 -10.62 -4.50
N GLU A 303 -25.24 -10.04 -5.32
CA GLU A 303 -25.52 -9.38 -6.61
C GLU A 303 -24.77 -10.10 -7.74
#